data_AF-A0A2S3UYZ0-F1
#
_entry.id   AF-A0A2S3UYZ0-F1
#
_cell.length_a   1.000
_cell.length_b   1.000
_cell.length_c   1.000
_cell.angle_alpha   90.00
_cell.angle_beta   90.00
_cell.angle_gamma   90.00
#
_symmetry.space_group_name_H-M   'P 1'
#
loop_
_entity.id
_entity.type
_entity.pdbx_description
1 polymer ?
#
loop_
_entity_poly.entity_id
_entity_poly.type
_entity_poly.pdbx_seq_one_letter_code
_entity_poly.pdbx_strand_id
1 'polypeptide(L)' 'MAHSLFEPAPTPLSEKLWRRMKGFNIGFSTRMEQPHGPDRPGETRPLQQAEHLDARGRQQLLEEVLVARPIHAKKGRAS' A
#
# COMPACT_ATOMS: atom_id res chain seq x y z
N MET A 1 37.07 20.24 -17.04
CA MET A 1 35.60 20.12 -16.97
C MET A 1 35.08 21.41 -16.37
N ALA A 2 34.12 22.09 -17.02
CA ALA A 2 33.57 23.34 -16.49
C ALA A 2 32.53 23.04 -15.41
N HIS A 3 32.63 23.69 -14.25
CA HIS A 3 31.64 23.57 -13.17
C HIS A 3 30.49 24.54 -13.43
N SER A 4 29.24 24.09 -13.24
CA SER A 4 28.04 24.92 -13.38
C SER A 4 28.09 26.10 -12.42
N LEU A 5 27.84 27.32 -12.93
CA LEU A 5 27.71 28.56 -12.14
C LEU A 5 26.29 28.76 -11.58
N PHE A 6 25.35 27.90 -11.96
CA PHE A 6 23.97 27.97 -11.51
C PHE A 6 23.72 26.94 -10.41
N GLU A 7 23.07 27.38 -9.33
CA GLU A 7 22.55 26.48 -8.31
C GLU A 7 21.41 25.63 -8.89
N PRO A 8 21.35 24.34 -8.52
CA PRO A 8 20.29 23.46 -9.01
C PRO A 8 18.92 23.95 -8.52
N ALA A 9 17.90 23.82 -9.37
CA ALA A 9 16.55 24.21 -9.04
C ALA A 9 16.05 23.48 -7.77
N PRO A 10 15.31 24.17 -6.89
CA PRO A 10 14.79 23.55 -5.69
C PRO A 10 13.82 22.41 -6.04
N THR A 11 13.94 21.31 -5.30
CA THR A 11 13.09 20.13 -5.52
C THR A 11 11.63 20.44 -5.17
N PRO A 12 10.68 20.14 -6.07
CA PRO A 12 9.27 20.44 -5.84
C PRO A 12 8.72 19.63 -4.66
N LEU A 13 7.86 20.27 -3.86
CA LEU A 13 7.26 19.64 -2.67
C LEU A 13 6.44 18.40 -3.02
N SER A 14 5.81 18.38 -4.20
CA SER A 14 5.05 17.24 -4.71
C SER A 14 5.92 15.99 -4.88
N GLU A 15 7.15 16.15 -5.35
CA GLU A 15 8.10 15.04 -5.53
C GLU A 15 8.58 14.48 -4.19
N LYS A 16 8.81 15.35 -3.19
CA LYS A 16 9.13 14.93 -1.81
C LYS A 16 8.00 14.12 -1.19
N LEU A 17 6.76 14.56 -1.38
CA LEU A 17 5.57 13.86 -0.89
C LEU A 17 5.39 12.50 -1.57
N TRP A 18 5.55 12.45 -2.90
CA TRP A 18 5.42 11.21 -3.66
C TRP A 18 6.51 10.19 -3.31
N ARG A 19 7.76 10.63 -3.15
CA ARG A 19 8.85 9.76 -2.64
C ARG A 19 8.56 9.19 -1.26
N ARG A 20 7.97 10.01 -0.37
CA ARG A 20 7.58 9.56 0.96
C ARG A 20 6.44 8.53 0.90
N MET A 21 5.43 8.76 0.07
CA MET A 21 4.34 7.80 -0.18
C MET A 21 4.85 6.49 -0.78
N LYS A 22 5.82 6.53 -1.70
CA LYS A 22 6.47 5.30 -2.17
C LYS A 22 7.14 4.55 -1.03
N GLY A 23 7.88 5.23 -0.15
CA GLY A 23 8.49 4.60 1.03
C GLY A 23 7.48 3.91 1.95
N PHE A 24 6.29 4.49 2.13
CA PHE A 24 5.22 3.87 2.91
C PHE A 24 4.59 2.64 2.22
N ASN A 25 4.44 2.66 0.89
CA ASN A 25 3.91 1.50 0.14
C ASN A 25 4.94 0.38 -0.03
N ILE A 26 6.25 0.70 -0.04
CA ILE A 26 7.32 -0.29 -0.14
C ILE A 26 7.41 -1.14 1.15
N GLY A 27 7.07 -0.60 2.32
CA GLY A 27 7.02 -1.38 3.57
C GLY A 27 5.94 -2.46 3.64
N PHE A 28 4.92 -2.40 2.76
CA PHE A 28 3.86 -3.42 2.67
C PHE A 28 4.11 -4.47 1.58
N SER A 29 4.98 -4.19 0.60
CA SER A 29 5.28 -5.13 -0.49
C SER A 29 6.61 -5.89 -0.36
N THR A 30 7.50 -5.52 0.58
CA THR A 30 8.81 -6.21 0.73
C THR A 30 8.79 -7.46 1.61
N ARG A 31 7.61 -7.98 2.02
CA ARG A 31 7.51 -9.28 2.72
C ARG A 31 6.97 -10.38 1.79
N MET A 32 7.50 -10.45 0.58
CA MET A 32 7.51 -11.67 -0.24
C MET A 32 8.95 -12.17 -0.38
N GLU A 33 9.58 -12.46 0.75
CA GLU A 33 10.69 -13.39 0.81
C GLU A 33 10.29 -14.43 1.85
N GLN A 34 10.13 -15.64 1.34
CA GLN A 34 9.66 -16.84 2.00
C GLN A 34 10.64 -17.24 3.12
N PRO A 35 10.13 -17.79 4.23
CA PRO A 35 10.60 -19.12 4.56
C PRO A 35 9.43 -20.05 4.84
N HIS A 36 9.60 -21.29 4.36
CA HIS A 36 8.74 -22.44 4.60
C HIS A 36 8.23 -22.49 6.05
N GLY A 37 6.90 -22.47 6.18
CA GLY A 37 6.17 -22.87 7.38
C GLY A 37 4.86 -23.52 6.94
N PRO A 38 4.47 -24.69 7.47
CA PRO A 38 3.28 -25.39 7.02
C PRO A 38 2.03 -24.71 7.57
N ASP A 39 0.96 -24.78 6.77
CA ASP A 39 -0.43 -24.62 7.18
C ASP A 39 -0.94 -23.21 7.54
N ARG A 40 -1.39 -22.49 6.51
CA ARG A 40 -2.66 -21.74 6.62
C ARG A 40 -3.36 -21.63 5.26
N PRO A 41 -4.29 -22.54 4.91
CA PRO A 41 -5.12 -22.38 3.73
C PRO A 41 -6.24 -21.39 4.08
N GLY A 42 -6.18 -20.13 3.61
CA GLY A 42 -7.37 -19.29 3.73
C GLY A 42 -7.29 -17.82 3.34
N GLU A 43 -6.12 -17.15 3.39
CA GLU A 43 -6.13 -15.68 3.35
C GLU A 43 -5.54 -15.04 2.07
N THR A 44 -5.07 -15.82 1.09
CA THR A 44 -4.46 -15.27 -0.15
C THR A 44 -5.40 -15.20 -1.36
N ARG A 45 -6.59 -15.81 -1.30
CA ARG A 45 -7.51 -15.87 -2.45
C ARG A 45 -8.15 -14.54 -2.89
N PRO A 46 -8.60 -13.63 -2.00
CA PRO A 46 -9.38 -12.48 -2.44
C PRO A 46 -8.53 -11.41 -3.15
N LEU A 47 -7.25 -11.31 -2.79
CA LEU A 47 -6.31 -10.35 -3.41
C LEU A 47 -6.03 -10.71 -4.87
N GLN A 48 -5.78 -11.98 -5.17
CA GLN A 48 -5.55 -12.45 -6.54
C GLN A 48 -6.83 -12.32 -7.40
N GLN A 49 -8.00 -12.50 -6.80
CA GLN A 49 -9.28 -12.30 -7.49
C GLN A 49 -9.52 -10.82 -7.84
N ALA A 50 -9.12 -9.89 -6.97
CA ALA A 50 -9.27 -8.45 -7.22
C ALA A 50 -8.41 -7.94 -8.38
N GLU A 51 -7.27 -8.56 -8.69
CA GLU A 51 -6.37 -8.13 -9.77
C GLU A 51 -7.02 -8.25 -11.16
N HIS A 52 -7.89 -9.25 -11.34
CA HIS A 52 -8.59 -9.53 -12.61
C HIS A 52 -9.94 -8.82 -12.75
N LEU A 53 -10.43 -8.16 -11.69
CA LEU A 53 -11.69 -7.42 -11.74
C LEU A 53 -11.47 -5.97 -12.23
N ASP A 54 -12.49 -5.42 -12.86
CA ASP A 54 -12.55 -3.98 -13.17
C ASP A 54 -12.76 -3.17 -11.88
N ALA A 55 -12.73 -1.84 -11.98
CA ALA A 55 -12.87 -0.97 -10.81
C ALA A 55 -14.18 -1.22 -10.04
N ARG A 56 -15.27 -1.54 -10.75
CA ARG A 56 -16.58 -1.81 -10.17
C ARG A 56 -16.61 -3.15 -9.43
N GLY A 57 -16.08 -4.21 -10.04
CA GLY A 57 -16.00 -5.52 -9.41
C GLY A 57 -15.10 -5.52 -8.17
N ARG A 58 -14.00 -4.76 -8.19
CA ARG A 58 -13.15 -4.58 -7.00
C ARG A 58 -13.90 -3.89 -5.86
N GLN A 59 -14.74 -2.89 -6.17
CA GLN A 59 -15.55 -2.20 -5.18
C GLN A 59 -16.56 -3.15 -4.52
N GLN A 60 -17.27 -3.96 -5.32
CA GLN A 60 -18.25 -4.92 -4.80
C GLN A 60 -17.60 -5.97 -3.89
N LEU A 61 -16.45 -6.52 -4.30
CA LEU A 61 -15.69 -7.46 -3.48
C LEU A 61 -15.21 -6.82 -2.17
N LEU A 62 -14.78 -5.56 -2.21
CA LEU A 62 -14.39 -4.82 -1.00
C LEU A 62 -15.57 -4.62 -0.05
N GLU A 63 -16.74 -4.26 -0.57
CA GLU A 63 -17.97 -4.08 0.23
C GLU A 63 -18.34 -5.39 0.95
N GLU A 64 -18.33 -6.52 0.25
CA GLU A 64 -18.59 -7.84 0.86
C GLU A 64 -17.57 -8.19 1.94
N VAL A 65 -16.28 -7.94 1.71
CA VAL A 65 -15.22 -8.19 2.69
C VAL A 65 -15.38 -7.32 3.93
N LEU A 66 -15.76 -6.05 3.77
CA LEU A 66 -15.98 -5.13 4.90
C LEU A 66 -17.22 -5.51 5.71
N VAL A 67 -18.26 -6.04 5.07
CA VAL A 67 -19.43 -6.60 5.77
C VAL A 67 -19.03 -7.85 6.58
N ALA A 68 -18.21 -8.73 5.99
CA ALA A 68 -17.75 -9.95 6.65
C ALA A 68 -16.75 -9.68 7.79
N ARG A 69 -15.90 -8.65 7.65
CA ARG A 69 -14.89 -8.26 8.65
C ARG A 69 -14.93 -6.73 8.86
N PRO A 70 -15.86 -6.24 9.71
CA PRO A 70 -15.98 -4.81 9.97
C PRO A 70 -14.73 -4.25 10.65
N ILE A 71 -14.28 -3.08 10.21
CA ILE A 71 -13.13 -2.39 10.79
C ILE A 71 -13.62 -1.60 12.01
N HIS A 72 -13.29 -2.08 13.21
CA HIS A 72 -13.59 -1.36 14.43
C HIS A 72 -12.60 -0.21 14.64
N ALA A 73 -13.11 1.02 14.73
CA ALA A 73 -12.31 2.17 15.10
C ALA A 73 -11.77 1.97 16.53
N LYS A 74 -10.44 1.93 16.70
CA LYS A 74 -9.84 2.00 18.03
C LYS A 74 -10.10 3.40 18.57
N LYS A 75 -10.93 3.49 19.61
CA LYS A 75 -11.14 4.72 20.39
C LYS A 75 -9.81 5.10 21.04
N GLY A 76 -9.04 5.95 20.36
CA GLY A 76 -7.86 6.56 20.95
C GLY A 76 -8.27 7.35 22.18
N ARG A 77 -7.71 7.01 23.35
CA ARG A 77 -7.77 7.87 24.53
C ARG A 77 -7.13 9.20 24.16
N ALA A 78 -7.92 10.26 24.11
CA ALA A 78 -7.41 11.60 24.29
C ALA A 78 -6.85 11.66 25.73
N SER A 79 -5.55 11.90 25.85
CA SER A 79 -4.90 12.27 27.10
C SER A 79 -4.02 13.47 26.85
#